data_AF-A0A5P9WVF3-F1
#
_entry.id   AF-A0A5P9WVF3-F1
#
_cell.length_a   1.000
_cell.length_b   1.000
_cell.length_c   1.000
_cell.angle_alpha   90.00
_cell.angle_beta   90.00
_cell.angle_gamma   90.00
#
_symmetry.space_group_name_H-M   'P 1'
#
loop_
_entity.id
_entity.type
_entity.pdbx_description
1 polymer ?
#
loop_
_entity_poly.entity_id
_entity_poly.type
_entity_poly.pdbx_seq_one_letter_code
_entity_poly.pdbx_strand_id
1 'polypeptide(L)'
;MRTKRRVAFAVGALVAPLLAVSLPASTASAHGWVTSPGSRQDQCAAGIVDCGQIKYEPQSVEGPKGLKSCSGGNSQFAELDDDSKGWRVTPVGATHTFTWHHTARHATANWQYFIGNQKIAEFDGHRAQPAPDVSHQVDFGGFTGRQKVLAVWNVADTGNAFYSCIDVNIDVNIGGTGGGDGGGDGGGDGGGDGDPGTCDAPLWNAGSVYGGGDTVSYGGHNWRAKWWVTGEEPGTTGEWGVWEDLGACAAA
;
A
#
# COMPACT_ATOMS: atom_id res chain seq x y z
N MET A 1 59.14 62.72 44.74
CA MET A 1 58.81 63.31 43.43
C MET A 1 58.11 62.26 42.57
N ARG A 2 57.01 62.66 41.89
CA ARG A 2 56.34 62.05 40.70
C ARG A 2 55.47 60.77 40.84
N THR A 3 54.23 61.00 41.27
CA THR A 3 52.93 60.84 40.55
C THR A 3 52.62 59.63 39.62
N LYS A 4 51.60 58.85 40.05
CA LYS A 4 50.43 58.21 39.35
C LYS A 4 50.61 57.39 38.04
N ARG A 5 49.99 56.20 38.01
CA ARG A 5 48.68 55.92 37.34
C ARG A 5 48.14 54.52 37.67
N ARG A 6 46.81 54.43 37.80
CA ARG A 6 45.97 53.26 38.09
C ARG A 6 45.60 52.53 36.80
N VAL A 7 45.46 51.20 36.80
CA VAL A 7 44.41 50.45 36.05
C VAL A 7 44.17 49.11 36.77
N ALA A 8 42.90 48.80 37.04
CA ALA A 8 42.41 47.50 37.51
C ALA A 8 41.77 46.75 36.33
N PHE A 9 41.84 45.41 36.30
CA PHE A 9 40.93 44.59 35.49
C PHE A 9 40.54 43.32 36.27
N ALA A 10 39.23 43.15 36.42
CA ALA A 10 38.56 41.97 36.97
C ALA A 10 38.48 40.87 35.90
N VAL A 11 38.70 39.62 36.29
CA VAL A 11 38.45 38.44 35.44
C VAL A 11 37.14 37.81 35.90
N GLY A 12 36.08 38.00 35.11
CA GLY A 12 34.84 37.24 35.21
C GLY A 12 34.85 36.10 34.20
N ALA A 13 34.64 34.87 34.65
CA ALA A 13 34.50 33.70 33.79
C ALA A 13 33.11 33.70 33.13
N LEU A 14 33.07 33.79 31.80
CA LEU A 14 31.85 33.70 30.99
C LEU A 14 31.54 32.22 30.71
N VAL A 15 30.40 31.74 31.20
CA VAL A 15 29.76 30.50 30.73
C VAL A 15 29.00 30.83 29.45
N ALA A 16 29.41 30.29 28.31
CA ALA A 16 28.69 30.44 27.05
C ALA A 16 27.46 29.49 27.03
N PRO A 17 26.25 29.96 26.67
CA PRO A 17 25.12 29.08 26.45
C PRO A 17 25.27 28.39 25.09
N LEU A 18 25.27 27.05 25.09
CA LEU A 18 25.09 26.24 23.88
C LEU A 18 23.64 26.44 23.37
N LEU A 19 23.46 27.41 22.48
CA LEU A 19 22.25 27.53 21.66
C LEU A 19 22.26 26.40 20.62
N ALA A 20 21.56 25.30 20.93
CA ALA A 20 21.23 24.28 19.95
C ALA A 20 20.23 24.89 18.94
N VAL A 21 20.73 25.32 17.79
CA VAL A 21 19.89 25.78 16.67
C VAL A 21 19.22 24.54 16.08
N SER A 22 17.95 24.32 16.39
CA SER A 22 17.12 23.34 15.71
C SER A 22 16.81 23.85 14.31
N LEU A 23 17.56 23.38 13.31
CA LEU A 23 17.20 23.62 11.91
C LEU A 23 15.86 22.92 11.63
N PRO A 24 14.91 23.58 10.94
CA PRO A 24 13.69 22.92 10.51
C PRO A 24 14.05 21.76 9.58
N ALA A 25 13.42 20.60 9.78
CA ALA A 25 13.59 19.46 8.88
C ALA A 25 13.24 19.89 7.46
N SER A 26 14.13 19.64 6.50
CA SER A 26 13.86 19.91 5.09
C SER A 26 12.64 19.12 4.63
N THR A 27 11.57 19.82 4.28
CA THR A 27 10.41 19.25 3.58
C THR A 27 10.83 18.97 2.15
N ALA A 28 11.29 17.75 1.87
CA ALA A 28 11.54 17.34 0.52
C ALA A 28 10.23 16.81 -0.09
N SER A 29 9.87 17.30 -1.28
CA SER A 29 8.59 16.96 -1.92
C SER A 29 8.61 15.52 -2.40
N ALA A 30 7.97 14.65 -1.62
CA ALA A 30 7.73 13.25 -1.93
C ALA A 30 6.22 13.05 -2.01
N HIS A 31 5.73 12.17 -2.87
CA HIS A 31 4.30 11.94 -3.02
C HIS A 31 4.03 10.53 -3.56
N GLY A 32 3.16 9.79 -2.88
CA GLY A 32 2.77 8.44 -3.27
C GLY A 32 1.79 7.79 -2.30
N TRP A 33 1.08 6.76 -2.78
CA TRP A 33 0.09 6.00 -2.01
C TRP A 33 -0.04 4.57 -2.56
N VAL A 34 -0.71 3.69 -1.81
CA VAL A 34 -1.01 2.32 -2.26
C VAL A 34 -2.27 2.30 -3.15
N THR A 35 -2.13 1.84 -4.39
CA THR A 35 -3.21 1.72 -5.39
C THR A 35 -3.78 0.31 -5.49
N SER A 36 -3.01 -0.71 -5.10
CA SER A 36 -3.49 -2.11 -5.09
C SER A 36 -2.95 -2.84 -3.86
N PRO A 37 -3.81 -3.52 -3.08
CA PRO A 37 -5.25 -3.29 -3.00
C PRO A 37 -5.55 -1.81 -2.66
N GLY A 38 -6.64 -1.27 -3.20
CA GLY A 38 -6.96 0.15 -3.10
C GLY A 38 -7.03 0.65 -1.65
N SER A 39 -6.12 1.56 -1.28
CA SER A 39 -6.09 2.21 0.03
C SER A 39 -7.29 3.12 0.25
N ARG A 40 -7.50 3.58 1.49
CA ARG A 40 -8.59 4.51 1.83
C ARG A 40 -8.54 5.78 0.97
N GLN A 41 -7.37 6.41 0.83
CA GLN A 41 -7.22 7.57 -0.04
C GLN A 41 -7.42 7.25 -1.53
N ASP A 42 -7.10 6.03 -1.97
CA ASP A 42 -7.36 5.57 -3.34
C ASP A 42 -8.88 5.41 -3.59
N GLN A 43 -9.60 4.81 -2.64
CA GLN A 43 -11.06 4.71 -2.68
C GLN A 43 -11.74 6.08 -2.69
N CYS A 44 -11.20 7.05 -1.95
CA CYS A 44 -11.65 8.44 -2.02
C CYS A 44 -11.45 9.03 -3.42
N ALA A 45 -10.26 8.88 -4.00
CA ALA A 45 -9.93 9.40 -5.33
C ALA A 45 -10.75 8.75 -6.45
N ALA A 46 -11.08 7.45 -6.30
CA ALA A 46 -11.95 6.70 -7.19
C ALA A 46 -13.45 7.01 -7.01
N GLY A 47 -13.84 7.79 -6.00
CA GLY A 47 -15.24 8.10 -5.69
C GLY A 47 -16.04 6.93 -5.12
N ILE A 48 -15.36 5.88 -4.64
CA ILE A 48 -15.98 4.70 -4.01
C ILE A 48 -16.49 5.07 -2.61
N VAL A 49 -15.73 5.89 -1.89
CA VAL A 49 -16.11 6.43 -0.58
C VAL A 49 -16.15 7.95 -0.69
N ASP A 50 -17.21 8.56 -0.19
CA ASP A 50 -17.31 10.02 -0.18
C ASP A 50 -16.29 10.61 0.78
N CYS A 51 -15.42 11.48 0.24
CA CYS A 51 -14.34 12.10 0.97
C CYS A 51 -14.21 13.59 0.64
N GLY A 52 -13.55 14.31 1.54
CA GLY A 52 -13.21 15.72 1.41
C GLY A 52 -12.06 15.93 0.44
N GLN A 53 -11.04 16.67 0.89
CA GLN A 53 -9.95 17.12 0.03
C GLN A 53 -9.08 15.98 -0.51
N ILE A 54 -8.93 14.90 0.26
CA ILE A 54 -8.00 13.81 -0.06
C ILE A 54 -8.26 13.15 -1.42
N LYS A 55 -9.49 13.19 -1.93
CA LYS A 55 -9.83 12.61 -3.25
C LYS A 55 -9.10 13.28 -4.42
N TYR A 56 -8.67 14.53 -4.26
CA TYR A 56 -7.95 15.28 -5.30
C TYR A 56 -6.43 15.08 -5.24
N GLU A 57 -5.94 14.55 -4.12
CA GLU A 57 -4.50 14.43 -3.85
C GLU A 57 -4.17 13.20 -2.98
N PRO A 58 -4.56 11.98 -3.40
CA PRO A 58 -4.34 10.75 -2.61
C PRO A 58 -2.86 10.52 -2.26
N GLN A 59 -1.95 11.07 -3.07
CA GLN A 59 -0.51 11.00 -2.89
C GLN A 59 0.06 11.81 -1.71
N SER A 60 -0.76 12.65 -1.06
CA SER A 60 -0.28 13.72 -0.15
C SER A 60 -0.40 13.40 1.34
N VAL A 61 -0.68 12.15 1.73
CA VAL A 61 -0.84 11.77 3.15
C VAL A 61 0.53 11.68 3.85
N GLU A 62 1.16 12.84 4.04
CA GLU A 62 2.47 13.01 4.65
C GLU A 62 2.35 13.34 6.14
N GLY A 63 3.24 12.78 6.95
CA GLY A 63 3.40 13.15 8.36
C GLY A 63 4.76 12.76 8.94
N PRO A 64 5.07 13.16 10.19
CA PRO A 64 6.30 12.75 10.88
C PRO A 64 6.43 11.23 10.94
N LYS A 65 7.65 10.69 10.83
CA LYS A 65 7.91 9.25 10.94
C LYS A 65 7.46 8.66 12.28
N GLY A 66 7.07 7.38 12.25
CA GLY A 66 6.77 6.59 13.44
C GLY A 66 5.32 6.60 13.89
N LEU A 67 4.44 7.34 13.19
CA LEU A 67 3.01 7.34 13.49
C LEU A 67 2.33 6.04 13.04
N LYS A 68 1.12 5.82 13.56
CA LYS A 68 0.27 4.65 13.27
C LYS A 68 -1.17 5.00 12.87
N SER A 69 -1.45 6.27 12.66
CA SER A 69 -2.72 6.74 12.11
C SER A 69 -2.71 6.63 10.59
N CYS A 70 -3.89 6.42 10.01
CA CYS A 70 -4.11 6.39 8.56
C CYS A 70 -3.87 7.77 7.94
N SER A 71 -4.16 8.85 8.67
CA SER A 71 -3.92 10.24 8.23
C SER A 71 -2.46 10.68 8.31
N GLY A 72 -1.57 9.88 8.91
CA GLY A 72 -0.22 10.35 9.25
C GLY A 72 -0.20 11.51 10.25
N GLY A 73 -1.30 11.73 10.99
CA GLY A 73 -1.45 12.87 11.89
C GLY A 73 -1.79 14.18 11.19
N ASN A 74 -2.03 14.13 9.88
CA ASN A 74 -2.46 15.28 9.10
C ASN A 74 -3.96 15.53 9.31
N SER A 75 -4.31 16.61 10.02
CA SER A 75 -5.69 16.93 10.36
C SER A 75 -6.59 17.21 9.14
N GLN A 76 -6.02 17.61 8.00
CA GLN A 76 -6.77 17.79 6.76
C GLN A 76 -7.32 16.46 6.21
N PHE A 77 -6.65 15.34 6.54
CA PHE A 77 -6.99 14.00 6.08
C PHE A 77 -7.48 13.10 7.23
N ALA A 78 -7.94 13.70 8.33
CA ALA A 78 -8.40 12.98 9.52
C ALA A 78 -9.56 12.00 9.23
N GLU A 79 -10.31 12.21 8.15
CA GLU A 79 -11.34 11.28 7.70
C GLU A 79 -10.81 9.89 7.36
N LEU A 80 -9.52 9.75 7.02
CA LEU A 80 -8.90 8.45 6.77
C LEU A 80 -8.80 7.60 8.05
N ASP A 81 -8.84 8.23 9.23
CA ASP A 81 -8.81 7.56 10.53
C ASP A 81 -10.21 7.09 10.98
N ASP A 82 -11.29 7.55 10.31
CA ASP A 82 -12.66 7.20 10.66
C ASP A 82 -13.03 5.82 10.11
N ASP A 83 -13.14 4.85 11.00
CA ASP A 83 -13.51 3.46 10.70
C ASP A 83 -14.99 3.24 10.45
N SER A 84 -15.82 4.24 10.73
CA SER A 84 -17.26 4.19 10.46
C SER A 84 -17.60 4.54 9.00
N LYS A 85 -16.64 5.08 8.24
CA LYS A 85 -16.84 5.29 6.80
C LYS A 85 -16.95 3.94 6.09
N GLY A 86 -17.74 3.91 5.02
CA GLY A 86 -18.04 2.71 4.24
C GLY A 86 -16.87 2.19 3.40
N TRP A 87 -15.67 2.09 3.98
CA TRP A 87 -14.47 1.59 3.30
C TRP A 87 -14.72 0.19 2.74
N ARG A 88 -14.47 0.05 1.43
CA ARG A 88 -14.52 -1.25 0.76
C ARG A 88 -13.38 -2.10 1.28
N VAL A 89 -13.72 -3.33 1.68
CA VAL A 89 -12.77 -4.32 2.18
C VAL A 89 -12.39 -5.24 1.03
N THR A 90 -11.09 -5.37 0.73
CA THR A 90 -10.61 -6.24 -0.35
C THR A 90 -10.32 -7.65 0.16
N PRO A 91 -10.93 -8.71 -0.41
CA PRO A 91 -10.56 -10.09 -0.12
C PRO A 91 -9.11 -10.36 -0.55
N VAL A 92 -8.32 -10.98 0.31
CA VAL A 92 -6.91 -11.32 0.05
C VAL A 92 -6.59 -12.72 0.60
N GLY A 93 -5.62 -13.39 -0.01
CA GLY A 93 -5.07 -14.65 0.50
C GLY A 93 -4.14 -14.46 1.70
N ALA A 94 -3.54 -15.56 2.18
CA ALA A 94 -2.53 -15.55 3.24
C ALA A 94 -1.31 -14.65 2.93
N THR A 95 -1.04 -14.44 1.64
CA THR A 95 -0.05 -13.51 1.12
C THR A 95 -0.70 -12.65 0.05
N HIS A 96 -0.31 -11.38 -0.03
CA HIS A 96 -0.84 -10.48 -1.05
C HIS A 96 0.18 -9.42 -1.49
N THR A 97 0.08 -9.00 -2.74
CA THR A 97 0.96 -7.97 -3.31
C THR A 97 0.36 -6.59 -3.09
N PHE A 98 1.15 -5.68 -2.51
CA PHE A 98 0.83 -4.28 -2.33
C PHE A 98 1.62 -3.43 -3.34
N THR A 99 0.94 -2.64 -4.15
CA THR A 99 1.51 -1.74 -5.15
C THR A 99 1.39 -0.29 -4.69
N TRP A 100 2.54 0.37 -4.55
CA TRP A 100 2.65 1.81 -4.37
C TRP A 100 2.79 2.50 -5.72
N HIS A 101 2.09 3.61 -5.90
CA HIS A 101 2.28 4.56 -6.99
C HIS A 101 2.89 5.86 -6.46
N HIS A 102 3.92 6.38 -7.13
CA HIS A 102 4.66 7.57 -6.73
C HIS A 102 4.62 8.64 -7.81
N THR A 103 3.97 9.77 -7.52
CA THR A 103 3.93 10.93 -8.42
C THR A 103 5.15 11.84 -8.26
N ALA A 104 5.74 11.87 -7.06
CA ALA A 104 7.03 12.51 -6.79
C ALA A 104 7.94 11.53 -6.03
N ARG A 105 8.87 10.91 -6.75
CA ARG A 105 9.77 9.88 -6.22
C ARG A 105 10.90 10.51 -5.41
N HIS A 106 11.13 10.01 -4.21
CA HIS A 106 12.16 10.52 -3.30
C HIS A 106 13.11 9.40 -2.85
N ALA A 107 14.30 9.74 -2.38
CA ALA A 107 15.18 8.73 -1.78
C ALA A 107 14.43 8.01 -0.64
N THR A 108 14.41 6.67 -0.64
CA THR A 108 13.59 5.87 0.28
C THR A 108 14.44 5.14 1.30
N ALA A 109 14.11 5.27 2.59
CA ALA A 109 14.71 4.44 3.63
C ALA A 109 14.15 3.02 3.57
N ASN A 110 12.84 2.88 3.71
CA ASN A 110 12.15 1.59 3.64
C ASN A 110 10.64 1.79 3.44
N TRP A 111 9.96 0.68 3.17
CA TRP A 111 8.52 0.54 3.31
C TRP A 111 8.22 -0.44 4.44
N GLN A 112 7.25 -0.12 5.28
CA GLN A 112 6.84 -0.94 6.41
C GLN A 112 5.34 -1.19 6.38
N TYR A 113 4.93 -2.40 6.73
CA TYR A 113 3.52 -2.81 6.77
C TYR A 113 3.16 -3.24 8.18
N PHE A 114 2.00 -2.80 8.67
CA PHE A 114 1.53 -3.09 10.02
C PHE A 114 0.07 -3.56 10.03
N ILE A 115 -0.26 -4.44 10.97
CA ILE A 115 -1.63 -4.69 11.43
C ILE A 115 -1.65 -4.31 12.92
N GLY A 116 -2.44 -3.31 13.28
CA GLY A 116 -2.37 -2.66 14.59
C GLY A 116 -0.94 -2.17 14.88
N ASN A 117 -0.36 -2.63 15.99
CA ASN A 117 1.02 -2.29 16.37
C ASN A 117 2.08 -3.28 15.85
N GLN A 118 1.66 -4.41 15.27
CA GLN A 118 2.59 -5.43 14.80
C GLN A 118 3.08 -5.10 13.40
N LYS A 119 4.41 -4.99 13.23
CA LYS A 119 5.03 -4.93 11.90
C LYS A 119 4.98 -6.31 11.27
N ILE A 120 4.34 -6.44 10.12
CA ILE A 120 4.19 -7.72 9.39
C ILE A 120 5.20 -7.84 8.25
N ALA A 121 5.67 -6.73 7.67
CA ALA A 121 6.72 -6.75 6.66
C ALA A 121 7.53 -5.45 6.63
N GLU A 122 8.75 -5.53 6.12
CA GLU A 122 9.62 -4.38 5.82
C GLU A 122 10.47 -4.64 4.57
N PHE A 123 10.60 -3.63 3.72
CA PHE A 123 11.39 -3.68 2.49
C PHE A 123 12.38 -2.50 2.49
N ASP A 124 13.67 -2.79 2.35
CA ASP A 124 14.71 -1.75 2.31
C ASP A 124 14.63 -0.96 0.98
N GLY A 125 14.62 0.37 1.08
CA GLY A 125 14.68 1.26 -0.07
C GLY A 125 16.09 1.58 -0.53
N HIS A 126 17.10 1.07 0.19
CA HIS A 126 18.52 1.24 -0.11
C HIS A 126 18.96 2.71 -0.22
N ARG A 127 18.18 3.63 0.38
CA ARG A 127 18.36 5.08 0.27
C ARG A 127 18.37 5.58 -1.19
N ALA A 128 17.78 4.82 -2.10
CA ALA A 128 17.69 5.13 -3.52
C ALA A 128 16.32 5.74 -3.87
N GLN A 129 16.25 6.45 -5.00
CA GLN A 129 14.96 6.84 -5.57
C GLN A 129 14.27 5.59 -6.13
N PRO A 130 13.01 5.28 -5.75
CA PRO A 130 12.31 4.11 -6.24
C PRO A 130 11.88 4.26 -7.71
N ALA A 131 11.38 3.18 -8.29
CA ALA A 131 10.59 3.22 -9.52
C ALA A 131 9.25 3.96 -9.29
N PRO A 132 8.57 4.44 -10.35
CA PRO A 132 7.25 5.06 -10.21
C PRO A 132 6.26 4.16 -9.50
N ASP A 133 6.27 2.87 -9.85
CA ASP A 133 5.46 1.85 -9.18
C ASP A 133 6.39 0.84 -8.48
N VAL A 134 6.05 0.49 -7.25
CA VAL A 134 6.78 -0.49 -6.45
C VAL A 134 5.80 -1.50 -5.89
N SER A 135 6.07 -2.79 -6.09
CA SER A 135 5.24 -3.88 -5.60
C SER A 135 5.97 -4.67 -4.52
N HIS A 136 5.26 -4.99 -3.44
CA HIS A 136 5.77 -5.77 -2.33
C HIS A 136 4.82 -6.92 -2.02
N GLN A 137 5.34 -8.15 -2.02
CA GLN A 137 4.59 -9.31 -1.57
C GLN A 137 4.65 -9.41 -0.05
N VAL A 138 3.50 -9.26 0.63
CA VAL A 138 3.39 -9.26 2.09
C VAL A 138 2.68 -10.52 2.54
N ASP A 139 3.36 -11.29 3.40
CA ASP A 139 2.78 -12.42 4.13
C ASP A 139 2.08 -11.90 5.39
N PHE A 140 0.81 -12.26 5.56
CA PHE A 140 0.03 -11.91 6.75
C PHE A 140 0.27 -12.85 7.92
N GLY A 141 1.05 -13.92 7.74
CA GLY A 141 1.31 -14.92 8.76
C GLY A 141 0.02 -15.53 9.28
N GLY A 142 -0.22 -15.43 10.59
CA GLY A 142 -1.40 -15.97 11.24
C GLY A 142 -2.64 -15.06 11.24
N PHE A 143 -2.59 -13.87 10.65
CA PHE A 143 -3.75 -12.97 10.62
C PHE A 143 -4.82 -13.48 9.64
N THR A 144 -6.08 -13.45 10.07
CA THR A 144 -7.25 -13.83 9.26
C THR A 144 -8.41 -12.84 9.47
N GLY A 145 -9.42 -12.91 8.61
CA GLY A 145 -10.61 -12.08 8.66
C GLY A 145 -10.34 -10.62 8.32
N ARG A 146 -11.27 -9.74 8.72
CA ARG A 146 -11.17 -8.31 8.44
C ARG A 146 -10.01 -7.69 9.22
N GLN A 147 -9.03 -7.15 8.51
CA GLN A 147 -7.89 -6.44 9.06
C GLN A 147 -7.73 -5.07 8.41
N LYS A 148 -7.08 -4.16 9.13
CA LYS A 148 -6.59 -2.89 8.57
C LYS A 148 -5.08 -2.93 8.50
N VAL A 149 -4.55 -2.87 7.29
CA VAL A 149 -3.11 -2.80 7.03
C VAL A 149 -2.71 -1.33 6.91
N LEU A 150 -1.73 -0.91 7.70
CA LEU A 150 -1.07 0.37 7.53
C LEU A 150 0.24 0.16 6.77
N ALA A 151 0.32 0.68 5.56
CA ALA A 151 1.53 0.77 4.77
C ALA A 151 2.18 2.14 4.98
N VAL A 152 3.48 2.15 5.28
CA VAL A 152 4.26 3.36 5.58
C VAL A 152 5.47 3.42 4.66
N TRP A 153 5.58 4.47 3.86
CA TRP A 153 6.77 4.77 3.07
C TRP A 153 7.64 5.80 3.80
N ASN A 154 8.81 5.38 4.30
CA ASN A 154 9.74 6.26 5.01
C ASN A 154 10.74 6.88 4.02
N VAL A 155 10.73 8.21 3.90
CA VAL A 155 11.68 8.95 3.06
C VAL A 155 13.07 8.97 3.71
N ALA A 156 14.15 8.78 2.96
CA ALA A 156 15.50 8.53 3.48
C ALA A 156 16.20 9.75 4.11
N ASP A 157 15.83 10.93 3.67
CA ASP A 157 16.54 12.20 3.89
C ASP A 157 15.63 13.32 4.44
N THR A 158 14.42 12.98 4.88
CA THR A 158 13.51 13.88 5.63
C THR A 158 13.10 13.27 6.97
N GLY A 159 12.41 14.06 7.81
CA GLY A 159 11.75 13.57 9.02
C GLY A 159 10.40 12.89 8.80
N ASN A 160 9.93 12.81 7.55
CA ASN A 160 8.56 12.46 7.20
C ASN A 160 8.42 11.08 6.54
N ALA A 161 7.19 10.60 6.52
CA ALA A 161 6.74 9.38 5.86
C ALA A 161 5.35 9.57 5.24
N PHE A 162 4.98 8.68 4.33
CA PHE A 162 3.66 8.63 3.70
C PHE A 162 2.87 7.43 4.24
N TYR A 163 1.59 7.65 4.51
CA TYR A 163 0.73 6.70 5.22
C TYR A 163 -0.45 6.28 4.34
N SER A 164 -0.64 4.97 4.15
CA SER A 164 -1.79 4.41 3.44
C SER A 164 -2.42 3.30 4.28
N CYS A 165 -3.69 3.46 4.65
CA CYS A 165 -4.47 2.37 5.24
C CYS A 165 -5.22 1.60 4.17
N ILE A 166 -5.24 0.28 4.29
CA ILE A 166 -5.95 -0.64 3.40
C ILE A 166 -6.80 -1.56 4.26
N ASP A 167 -8.10 -1.61 3.99
CA ASP A 167 -9.02 -2.54 4.63
C ASP A 167 -9.06 -3.85 3.80
N VAL A 168 -8.64 -4.95 4.41
CA VAL A 168 -8.58 -6.26 3.76
C VAL A 168 -9.38 -7.30 4.53
N ASN A 169 -9.84 -8.35 3.85
CA ASN A 169 -10.40 -9.55 4.47
C ASN A 169 -9.50 -10.73 4.10
N ILE A 170 -8.69 -11.18 5.05
CA ILE A 170 -7.69 -12.21 4.83
C ILE A 170 -8.35 -13.58 4.99
N ASP A 171 -8.41 -14.33 3.90
CA ASP A 171 -8.89 -15.71 3.88
C ASP A 171 -7.77 -16.61 3.36
N VAL A 172 -7.30 -17.50 4.22
CA VAL A 172 -6.20 -18.43 3.90
C VAL A 172 -6.62 -19.47 2.85
N ASN A 173 -7.91 -19.61 2.57
CA ASN A 173 -8.44 -20.49 1.53
C ASN A 173 -8.56 -19.78 0.18
N ILE A 174 -8.40 -18.44 0.13
CA ILE A 174 -8.14 -17.73 -1.12
C ILE A 174 -6.69 -18.04 -1.48
N GLY A 175 -6.51 -19.01 -2.37
CA GLY A 175 -5.22 -19.60 -2.74
C GLY A 175 -4.13 -18.56 -2.97
N GLY A 176 -3.13 -18.55 -2.09
CA GLY A 176 -1.87 -17.87 -2.34
C GLY A 176 -1.13 -18.64 -3.43
N THR A 177 -0.98 -18.05 -4.62
CA THR A 177 -0.06 -18.54 -5.65
C THR A 177 1.39 -18.26 -5.21
N GLY A 178 1.84 -19.00 -4.20
CA GLY A 178 3.26 -19.23 -3.94
C GLY A 178 3.65 -20.53 -4.65
N GLY A 179 4.56 -20.43 -5.63
CA GLY A 179 5.02 -21.57 -6.42
C GLY A 179 5.58 -22.70 -5.56
N GLY A 180 5.22 -23.93 -5.91
CA GLY A 180 5.67 -25.17 -5.29
C GLY A 180 5.20 -26.38 -6.08
N ASP A 181 6.14 -26.93 -6.83
CA ASP A 181 6.23 -28.17 -7.58
C ASP A 181 5.69 -29.44 -6.88
N GLY A 182 5.07 -30.33 -7.67
CA GLY A 182 4.82 -31.74 -7.29
C GLY A 182 3.54 -32.34 -7.88
N GLY A 183 3.68 -33.17 -8.91
CA GLY A 183 2.59 -33.93 -9.51
C GLY A 183 2.00 -35.02 -8.60
N GLY A 184 0.81 -35.52 -8.97
CA GLY A 184 0.18 -36.67 -8.33
C GLY A 184 -1.32 -36.79 -8.59
N ASP A 185 -1.63 -37.40 -9.73
CA ASP A 185 -2.80 -38.18 -10.14
C ASP A 185 -3.79 -38.69 -9.06
N GLY A 186 -5.09 -38.73 -9.42
CA GLY A 186 -6.04 -39.68 -8.84
C GLY A 186 -7.47 -39.16 -8.68
N GLY A 187 -8.38 -39.58 -9.58
CA GLY A 187 -9.80 -39.19 -9.58
C GLY A 187 -10.67 -39.83 -8.48
N GLY A 188 -11.93 -39.39 -8.43
CA GLY A 188 -12.95 -39.91 -7.52
C GLY A 188 -14.26 -39.14 -7.62
N ASP A 189 -15.14 -39.64 -8.48
CA ASP A 189 -16.51 -39.25 -8.78
C ASP A 189 -17.44 -39.27 -7.55
N GLY A 190 -18.43 -38.37 -7.50
CA GLY A 190 -19.59 -38.52 -6.60
C GLY A 190 -20.35 -37.23 -6.32
N GLY A 191 -21.42 -36.99 -7.07
CA GLY A 191 -22.17 -35.72 -7.08
C GLY A 191 -22.98 -35.40 -5.81
N GLY A 192 -23.49 -34.17 -5.78
CA GLY A 192 -24.46 -33.72 -4.79
C GLY A 192 -24.64 -32.19 -4.80
N ASP A 193 -25.68 -31.74 -5.50
CA ASP A 193 -26.47 -30.52 -5.28
C ASP A 193 -25.78 -29.23 -4.76
N GLY A 194 -25.61 -28.25 -5.66
CA GLY A 194 -25.75 -26.83 -5.36
C GLY A 194 -24.54 -26.11 -4.73
N ASP A 195 -23.73 -25.47 -5.58
CA ASP A 195 -22.82 -24.37 -5.22
C ASP A 195 -22.60 -23.50 -6.49
N PRO A 196 -22.55 -22.16 -6.44
CA PRO A 196 -22.09 -21.38 -7.59
C PRO A 196 -20.65 -21.82 -7.93
N GLY A 197 -20.51 -22.46 -9.10
CA GLY A 197 -19.28 -23.14 -9.53
C GLY A 197 -18.01 -22.38 -9.23
N THR A 198 -17.05 -23.06 -8.61
CA THR A 198 -15.76 -22.50 -8.23
C THR A 198 -14.96 -22.18 -9.48
N CYS A 199 -14.61 -20.91 -9.66
CA CYS A 199 -13.68 -20.53 -10.70
C CYS A 199 -12.25 -20.85 -10.25
N ASP A 200 -11.56 -21.73 -10.98
CA ASP A 200 -10.20 -22.15 -10.65
C ASP A 200 -9.13 -21.09 -10.99
N ALA A 201 -9.47 -20.07 -11.79
CA ALA A 201 -8.53 -19.01 -12.17
C ALA A 201 -8.49 -17.86 -11.12
N PRO A 202 -7.36 -17.14 -11.01
CA PRO A 202 -7.25 -15.99 -10.10
C PRO A 202 -8.31 -14.92 -10.40
N LEU A 203 -8.89 -14.29 -9.39
CA LEU A 203 -9.85 -13.19 -9.62
C LEU A 203 -9.19 -12.03 -10.37
N TRP A 204 -9.91 -11.47 -11.35
CA TRP A 204 -9.44 -10.28 -12.06
C TRP A 204 -9.34 -9.07 -11.13
N ASN A 205 -8.24 -8.34 -11.28
CA ASN A 205 -7.90 -7.11 -10.58
C ASN A 205 -7.47 -6.04 -11.59
N ALA A 206 -8.11 -4.85 -11.53
CA ALA A 206 -7.86 -3.73 -12.43
C ALA A 206 -6.42 -3.17 -12.36
N GLY A 207 -5.78 -3.23 -11.20
CA GLY A 207 -4.41 -2.74 -11.01
C GLY A 207 -3.33 -3.74 -11.41
N SER A 208 -3.70 -4.96 -11.84
CA SER A 208 -2.75 -5.99 -12.24
C SER A 208 -2.50 -5.97 -13.75
N VAL A 209 -1.24 -6.22 -14.10
CA VAL A 209 -0.80 -6.40 -15.48
C VAL A 209 -0.93 -7.87 -15.85
N TYR A 210 -1.59 -8.16 -16.96
CA TYR A 210 -1.73 -9.51 -17.49
C TYR A 210 -1.05 -9.58 -18.86
N GLY A 211 -0.22 -10.59 -19.06
CA GLY A 211 0.36 -10.92 -20.35
C GLY A 211 -0.65 -11.66 -21.24
N GLY A 212 -0.35 -11.74 -22.54
CA GLY A 212 -1.14 -12.57 -23.44
C GLY A 212 -1.08 -14.05 -23.02
N GLY A 213 -2.25 -14.66 -22.82
CA GLY A 213 -2.42 -16.04 -22.36
C GLY A 213 -2.81 -16.18 -20.90
N ASP A 214 -2.68 -15.13 -20.07
CA ASP A 214 -3.02 -15.18 -18.65
C ASP A 214 -4.54 -15.34 -18.46
N THR A 215 -4.93 -16.18 -17.50
CA THR A 215 -6.35 -16.46 -17.21
C THR A 215 -6.75 -15.86 -15.86
N VAL A 216 -7.94 -15.25 -15.82
CA VAL A 216 -8.55 -14.69 -14.61
C VAL A 216 -10.02 -15.08 -14.53
N SER A 217 -10.63 -14.95 -13.35
CA SER A 217 -12.06 -15.14 -13.15
C SER A 217 -12.74 -13.81 -12.83
N TYR A 218 -13.84 -13.52 -13.51
CA TYR A 218 -14.62 -12.30 -13.30
C TYR A 218 -16.08 -12.53 -13.71
N GLY A 219 -17.03 -12.06 -12.89
CA GLY A 219 -18.46 -12.16 -13.20
C GLY A 219 -19.00 -13.60 -13.35
N GLY A 220 -18.38 -14.58 -12.70
CA GLY A 220 -18.76 -16.00 -12.83
C GLY A 220 -18.25 -16.70 -14.09
N HIS A 221 -17.33 -16.06 -14.82
CA HIS A 221 -16.69 -16.59 -16.03
C HIS A 221 -15.17 -16.62 -15.87
N ASN A 222 -14.52 -17.49 -16.64
CA ASN A 222 -13.08 -17.47 -16.83
C ASN A 222 -12.75 -16.67 -18.09
N TRP A 223 -11.70 -15.86 -18.02
CA TRP A 223 -11.28 -14.94 -19.07
C TRP A 223 -9.80 -15.10 -19.35
N ARG A 224 -9.40 -15.06 -20.61
CA ARG A 224 -8.00 -15.09 -21.03
C ARG A 224 -7.59 -13.77 -21.66
N ALA A 225 -6.49 -13.19 -21.20
CA ALA A 225 -5.91 -12.01 -21.83
C ALA A 225 -5.40 -12.39 -23.22
N LYS A 226 -5.86 -11.70 -24.26
CA LYS A 226 -5.42 -11.94 -25.64
C LYS A 226 -4.03 -11.38 -25.90
N TRP A 227 -3.66 -10.32 -25.19
CA TRP A 227 -2.36 -9.65 -25.21
C TRP A 227 -2.15 -8.92 -23.89
N TRP A 228 -1.05 -8.18 -23.79
CA TRP A 228 -0.72 -7.37 -22.61
C TRP A 228 -1.84 -6.39 -22.26
N VAL A 229 -2.38 -6.46 -21.04
CA VAL A 229 -3.51 -5.65 -20.59
C VAL A 229 -3.36 -5.23 -19.12
N THR A 230 -3.88 -4.06 -18.78
CA THR A 230 -4.00 -3.55 -17.41
C THR A 230 -5.25 -2.66 -17.33
N GLY A 231 -6.01 -2.73 -16.23
CA GLY A 231 -7.15 -1.86 -16.00
C GLY A 231 -8.44 -2.22 -16.74
N GLU A 232 -8.36 -2.83 -17.92
CA GLU A 232 -9.56 -3.16 -18.71
C GLU A 232 -10.32 -4.35 -18.11
N GLU A 233 -11.61 -4.15 -17.85
CA GLU A 233 -12.50 -5.11 -17.19
C GLU A 233 -12.98 -6.21 -18.16
N PRO A 234 -12.85 -7.50 -17.81
CA PRO A 234 -13.35 -8.60 -18.63
C PRO A 234 -14.86 -8.51 -18.87
N GLY A 235 -15.27 -8.76 -20.12
CA GLY A 235 -16.68 -8.77 -20.54
C GLY A 235 -17.29 -7.43 -20.95
N THR A 236 -16.56 -6.32 -20.84
CA THR A 236 -17.11 -4.98 -21.16
C THR A 236 -17.05 -4.60 -22.64
N THR A 237 -16.16 -5.22 -23.42
CA THR A 237 -15.85 -4.81 -24.81
C THR A 237 -16.22 -5.84 -25.88
N GLY A 238 -16.90 -6.93 -25.51
CA GLY A 238 -17.31 -8.01 -26.43
C GLY A 238 -16.13 -8.76 -27.08
N GLU A 239 -16.38 -9.44 -28.21
CA GLU A 239 -15.39 -10.31 -28.89
C GLU A 239 -14.14 -9.56 -29.38
N TRP A 240 -14.24 -8.24 -29.61
CA TRP A 240 -13.11 -7.37 -30.00
C TRP A 240 -12.27 -6.89 -28.81
N GLY A 241 -12.65 -7.28 -27.59
CA GLY A 241 -11.98 -6.93 -26.36
C GLY A 241 -10.61 -7.58 -26.18
N VAL A 242 -9.88 -7.05 -25.19
CA VAL A 242 -8.59 -7.58 -24.73
C VAL A 242 -8.72 -8.90 -23.96
N TRP A 243 -9.93 -9.24 -23.50
CA TRP A 243 -10.27 -10.48 -22.82
C TRP A 243 -11.08 -11.40 -23.73
N GLU A 244 -10.67 -12.67 -23.79
CA GLU A 244 -11.41 -13.77 -24.39
C GLU A 244 -12.22 -14.49 -23.31
N ASP A 245 -13.53 -14.60 -23.47
CA ASP A 245 -14.39 -15.39 -22.58
C ASP A 245 -14.13 -16.88 -22.81
N LEU A 246 -13.68 -17.59 -21.76
CA LEU A 246 -13.50 -19.04 -21.77
C LEU A 246 -14.76 -19.79 -21.29
N GLY A 247 -15.82 -19.06 -20.95
CA GLY A 247 -17.09 -19.59 -20.49
C GLY A 247 -17.31 -19.43 -18.99
N ALA A 248 -18.52 -19.80 -18.56
CA ALA A 248 -18.89 -19.84 -17.15
C ALA A 248 -17.97 -20.79 -16.38
N CYS A 249 -17.70 -20.45 -15.13
CA CYS A 249 -16.94 -21.32 -14.23
C CYS A 249 -17.68 -22.65 -14.07
N ALA A 250 -16.93 -23.76 -14.09
CA ALA A 250 -17.53 -25.08 -13.99
C ALA A 250 -18.19 -25.24 -12.61
N ALA A 251 -19.41 -25.76 -12.58
CA ALA A 251 -19.98 -26.31 -11.36
C ALA A 251 -19.22 -27.61 -11.05
N ALA A 252 -18.71 -27.72 -9.83
CA ALA A 252 -18.12 -28.97 -9.33
C ALA A 252 -19.16 -30.10 -9.32
#